data_AF-A0A963RYK2-F1
#
_entry.id   AF-A0A963RYK2-F1
#
_cell.length_a   1.000
_cell.length_b   1.000
_cell.length_c   1.000
_cell.angle_alpha   90.00
_cell.angle_beta   90.00
_cell.angle_gamma   90.00
#
_symmetry.space_group_name_H-M   'P 1'
#
loop_
_entity.id
_entity.type
_entity.pdbx_description
1 polymer ?
#
loop_
_entity_poly.entity_id
_entity_poly.type
_entity_poly.pdbx_seq_one_letter_code
_entity_poly.pdbx_strand_id
1 'polypeptide(L)' 'GSVRYNMGLAERRNDSVRSYLTARGIDDGAITSQAFGESQNRVPTADGVREPQNRRVEITYGPGSGM' A
#
# COMPACT_ATOMS: atom_id res chain seq x y z
N GLY A 1 15.30 -2.73 -3.23
CA GLY A 1 15.54 -3.76 -2.19
C GLY A 1 15.39 -5.13 -2.83
N SER A 2 15.35 -6.25 -2.12
CA SER A 2 14.88 -7.48 -2.78
C SER A 2 13.36 -7.39 -3.00
N VAL A 3 12.86 -8.00 -4.07
CA VAL A 3 11.41 -8.00 -4.38
C VAL A 3 10.60 -8.53 -3.19
N ARG A 4 11.01 -9.67 -2.61
CA ARG A 4 10.36 -10.27 -1.43
C ARG A 4 10.35 -9.31 -0.23
N TYR A 5 11.46 -8.61 0.03
CA TYR A 5 11.52 -7.67 1.14
C TYR A 5 10.55 -6.49 0.94
N ASN A 6 10.52 -5.93 -0.27
CA ASN A 6 9.67 -4.78 -0.57
C ASN A 6 8.19 -5.14 -0.62
N MET A 7 7.84 -6.35 -1.08
CA MET A 7 6.48 -6.88 -0.97
C MET A 7 6.04 -6.97 0.49
N GLY A 8 6.82 -7.64 1.35
CA GLY A 8 6.47 -7.74 2.78
C GLY A 8 6.45 -6.39 3.50
N LEU A 9 7.27 -5.42 3.06
CA LEU A 9 7.21 -4.05 3.60
C LEU A 9 5.93 -3.31 3.17
N ALA A 10 5.49 -3.49 1.93
CA ALA A 10 4.23 -2.92 1.44
C ALA A 10 3.02 -3.54 2.15
N GLU A 11 3.01 -4.87 2.35
CA GLU A 11 1.97 -5.58 3.12
C GLU A 11 1.85 -5.03 4.53
N ARG A 12 2.96 -4.95 5.30
CA ARG A 12 2.93 -4.41 6.67
C ARG A 12 2.43 -2.96 6.76
N ARG A 13 2.71 -2.15 5.74
CA ARG A 13 2.19 -0.77 5.67
C ARG A 13 0.69 -0.75 5.44
N ASN A 14 0.20 -1.59 4.53
CA ASN A 14 -1.24 -1.75 4.30
C ASN A 14 -1.94 -2.24 5.57
N ASP A 15 -1.39 -3.23 6.26
CA ASP A 15 -1.94 -3.76 7.51
C ASP A 15 -2.05 -2.65 8.56
N SER A 16 -1.00 -1.84 8.72
CA SER A 16 -1.03 -0.70 9.64
C SER A 16 -2.13 0.32 9.32
N VAL A 17 -2.38 0.60 8.04
CA VAL A 17 -3.45 1.51 7.62
C VAL A 17 -4.82 0.86 7.84
N ARG A 18 -4.99 -0.41 7.48
CA ARG A 18 -6.22 -1.17 7.69
C ARG A 18 -6.58 -1.26 9.17
N SER A 19 -5.63 -1.57 10.05
CA SER A 19 -5.83 -1.57 11.50
C SER A 19 -6.25 -0.20 12.04
N TYR A 20 -5.69 0.89 11.50
CA TYR A 20 -6.05 2.25 11.91
C TYR A 20 -7.48 2.62 11.52
N LEU A 21 -7.93 2.20 10.33
CA LEU A 21 -9.28 2.46 9.81
C LEU A 21 -10.34 1.62 10.52
N THR A 22 -10.06 0.33 10.74
CA THR A 22 -10.95 -0.56 11.49
C THR A 22 -11.11 -0.11 12.94
N ALA A 23 -10.04 0.36 13.60
CA ALA A 23 -10.11 0.98 14.91
C ALA A 23 -10.98 2.26 14.96
N ARG A 24 -11.28 2.87 13.80
CA ARG A 24 -12.18 4.03 13.65
C ARG A 24 -13.59 3.66 13.23
N GLY A 25 -13.92 2.37 13.20
CA GLY A 25 -15.27 1.89 12.93
C GLY A 25 -15.58 1.66 11.45
N ILE A 26 -14.58 1.66 10.57
CA ILE A 26 -14.76 1.16 9.20
C ILE A 26 -14.80 -0.36 9.26
N ASP A 27 -15.85 -0.97 8.71
CA ASP A 27 -15.96 -2.43 8.68
C ASP A 27 -14.81 -3.06 7.89
N ASP A 28 -14.23 -4.12 8.44
CA ASP A 28 -13.08 -4.81 7.84
C ASP A 28 -13.44 -5.45 6.49
N GLY A 29 -14.69 -5.93 6.35
CA GLY A 29 -15.23 -6.48 5.12
C GLY A 29 -15.41 -5.44 4.00
N ALA A 30 -15.46 -4.16 4.35
CA ALA A 30 -15.53 -3.05 3.38
C ALA A 30 -14.14 -2.63 2.86
N ILE A 31 -13.05 -3.19 3.40
CA ILE A 31 -11.67 -2.82 3.04
C ILE A 31 -11.04 -3.94 2.20
N THR A 32 -10.69 -3.62 0.96
CA THR A 32 -9.79 -4.45 0.14
C THR A 32 -8.40 -3.82 0.14
N SER A 33 -7.36 -4.64 0.28
CA SER A 33 -5.97 -4.20 0.32
C SER A 33 -5.08 -5.01 -0.61
N GLN A 34 -4.20 -4.33 -1.34
CA GLN A 34 -3.21 -4.98 -2.22
C GLN A 34 -1.84 -4.30 -2.06
N ALA A 35 -0.79 -5.11 -2.05
CA ALA A 35 0.59 -4.65 -1.95
C ALA A 35 1.33 -4.88 -3.29
N PHE A 36 2.12 -3.91 -3.72
CA PHE A 36 2.82 -3.95 -5.02
C PHE A 36 4.35 -3.91 -4.92
N GLY A 37 4.91 -3.69 -3.72
CA GLY A 37 6.36 -3.54 -3.56
C GLY A 37 6.91 -2.41 -4.44
N GLU A 38 7.95 -2.71 -5.22
CA GLU A 38 8.56 -1.77 -6.19
C GLU A 38 8.00 -1.93 -7.62
N SER A 39 7.01 -2.81 -7.86
CA SER A 39 6.48 -3.08 -9.20
C SER A 39 5.58 -1.97 -9.76
N GLN A 40 5.03 -1.12 -8.87
CA GLN A 40 4.17 0.02 -9.22
C GLN A 40 4.68 1.32 -8.58
N ASN A 41 5.92 1.66 -8.92
CA ASN A 41 6.50 2.94 -8.52
C ASN A 41 5.76 4.11 -9.19
N ARG A 42 5.45 5.16 -8.43
CA ARG A 42 4.86 6.39 -8.97
C ARG A 42 5.85 7.14 -9.84
N VAL A 43 7.10 7.18 -9.38
CA VAL A 43 8.23 7.74 -10.12
C VAL A 43 9.17 6.59 -10.43
N PRO A 44 9.41 6.27 -11.72
CA PRO A 44 10.38 5.26 -12.12
C PRO A 44 11.74 5.57 -11.51
N THR A 45 12.30 4.63 -10.77
CA THR A 45 13.60 4.77 -10.11
C THR A 45 14.38 3.47 -10.25
N ALA A 46 15.70 3.58 -10.30
CA ALA A 46 16.57 2.42 -10.21
C ALA A 46 16.56 1.83 -8.80
N ASP A 47 16.96 0.57 -8.67
CA ASP A 47 17.05 -0.09 -7.37
C ASP A 47 17.97 0.67 -6.41
N GLY A 48 17.51 0.79 -5.16
CA GLY A 48 18.28 1.45 -4.09
C GLY A 48 18.15 2.98 -4.05
N VAL A 49 17.50 3.60 -5.05
CA VAL A 49 17.24 5.04 -5.03
C VAL A 49 16.14 5.36 -4.02
N ARG A 50 16.44 6.30 -3.11
CA ARG A 50 15.46 6.79 -2.13
C ARG A 50 14.51 7.79 -2.80
N GLU A 51 13.29 7.36 -3.08
CA GLU A 51 12.20 8.23 -3.55
C GLU A 51 11.02 8.19 -2.56
N PRO A 52 10.78 9.27 -1.78
CA PRO A 52 9.67 9.34 -0.83
C PRO A 52 8.29 9.10 -1.44
N GLN A 53 8.06 9.52 -2.68
CA GLN A 53 6.77 9.34 -3.36
C GLN A 53 6.47 7.86 -3.67
N ASN A 54 7.48 7.02 -3.80
CA ASN A 54 7.29 5.57 -3.97
C ASN A 54 6.96 4.86 -2.65
N ARG A 55 7.15 5.51 -1.50
CA ARG A 55 6.89 4.95 -0.16
C ARG A 55 5.53 5.42 0.37
N ARG A 56 4.47 5.08 -0.35
CA ARG A 56 3.09 5.52 -0.06
C ARG A 56 2.14 4.35 0.12
N VAL A 57 1.00 4.62 0.76
CA VAL A 57 -0.21 3.81 0.71
C VAL A 57 -1.27 4.68 0.05
N GLU A 58 -1.96 4.14 -0.96
CA GLU A 58 -3.06 4.84 -1.63
C GLU A 58 -4.38 4.30 -1.10
N ILE A 59 -5.31 5.21 -0.80
CA ILE A 59 -6.66 4.86 -0.33
C ILE A 59 -7.64 5.45 -1.34
N THR A 60 -8.43 4.58 -1.96
CA THR A 60 -9.56 4.97 -2.82
C THR A 60 -10.86 4.57 -2.13
N TYR A 61 -11.90 5.39 -2.28
CA TYR A 61 -13.20 5.16 -1.65
C TYR A 61 -14.33 5.68 -2.53
N GLY A 62 -15.52 5.09 -2.38
CA GLY A 62 -16.72 5.46 -3.13
C GLY A 62 -16.97 4.58 -4.36
N PRO A 63 -17.98 4.92 -5.18
CA PRO A 63 -18.32 4.11 -6.36
C PRO A 63 -17.12 3.92 -7.29
N GLY A 64 -16.80 2.67 -7.61
CA GLY A 64 -15.66 2.31 -8.47
C GLY A 64 -14.31 2.19 -7.76
N SER A 65 -14.24 2.33 -6.43
CA SER A 65 -13.01 2.00 -5.68
C SER A 65 -12.75 0.49 -5.66
N GLY A 66 -11.50 0.07 -5.89
CA GLY A 66 -11.10 -1.35 -5.85
C GLY A 66 -11.32 -2.15 -7.14
N MET A 67 -11.64 -1.47 -8.25
CA MET A 67 -11.67 -2.03 -9.60
C MET A 67 -10.30 -1.99 -10.28
#